data_AF-A0A3D2KLK6-F1
#
_entry.id   AF-A0A3D2KLK6-F1
#
_cell.length_a   1.000
_cell.length_b   1.000
_cell.length_c   1.000
_cell.angle_alpha   90.00
_cell.angle_beta   90.00
_cell.angle_gamma   90.00
#
_symmetry.space_group_name_H-M   'P 1'
#
loop_
_entity.id
_entity.type
_entity.pdbx_description
1 polymer ?
#
loop_
_entity_poly.entity_id
_entity_poly.type
_entity_poly.pdbx_seq_one_letter_code
_entity_poly.pdbx_strand_id
1 'polypeptide(L)'
;MDDLLDEPARARPPAGPASAAYACLLLALAAGLCPRAAVSLFLAAYAVGMLPSPVQRQPTGMAGWVESAIAVTLSAALAGPVETAGSVLTMLAVQLLDDAWDLERDRNEARPNMAQAVGRGPAVLLAVGVYGVAAWLDPAKALAAGVAAAGILTGLCPLPPAGGDGGVPVGAADAAAGGKDGRRAGAVARGEAVFRLAALGVASAT
;
A
#
# COMPACT_ATOMS: atom_id res chain seq x y z
N MET A 1 -23.92 25.58 19.83
CA MET A 1 -24.01 24.15 19.51
C MET A 1 -23.87 24.04 18.00
N ASP A 2 -22.66 24.31 17.49
CA ASP A 2 -22.41 24.52 16.04
C ASP A 2 -20.93 24.32 15.61
N ASP A 3 -20.08 23.62 16.38
CA ASP A 3 -18.62 23.53 16.07
C ASP A 3 -18.17 22.15 15.52
N LEU A 4 -19.10 21.27 15.14
CA LEU A 4 -18.78 19.92 14.62
C LEU A 4 -18.69 19.84 13.09
N LEU A 5 -18.87 20.96 12.36
CA LEU A 5 -18.78 21.01 10.90
C LEU A 5 -17.44 21.55 10.38
N ASP A 6 -16.54 21.96 11.27
CA ASP A 6 -15.21 22.48 10.93
C ASP A 6 -14.07 21.49 11.22
N GLU A 7 -14.32 20.20 11.46
CA GLU A 7 -13.22 19.26 11.63
C GLU A 7 -12.50 19.03 10.30
N PRO A 8 -11.28 19.59 10.08
CA PRO A 8 -10.50 19.26 8.89
C PRO A 8 -10.21 17.77 8.90
N ALA A 9 -10.22 17.16 7.72
CA ALA A 9 -9.91 15.77 7.43
C ALA A 9 -9.07 15.13 8.55
N ARG A 10 -9.71 14.32 9.41
CA ARG A 10 -9.06 13.69 10.56
C ARG A 10 -7.82 12.95 10.07
N ALA A 11 -6.66 13.57 10.28
CA ALA A 11 -5.38 12.93 10.01
C ALA A 11 -5.38 11.61 10.77
N ARG A 12 -5.13 10.49 10.08
CA ARG A 12 -4.95 9.20 10.77
C ARG A 12 -3.93 9.44 11.88
N PRO A 13 -4.22 9.02 13.13
CA PRO A 13 -3.22 9.11 14.18
C PRO A 13 -1.95 8.43 13.65
N PRO A 14 -0.78 9.07 13.81
CA PRO A 14 0.47 8.48 13.37
C PRO A 14 0.57 7.08 13.94
N ALA A 15 1.13 6.15 13.15
CA ALA A 15 1.38 4.80 13.64
C ALA A 15 2.11 4.93 14.98
N GLY A 16 1.48 4.42 16.05
CA GLY A 16 1.95 4.69 17.41
C GLY A 16 3.38 4.17 17.60
N PRO A 17 4.13 4.67 18.60
CA PRO A 17 5.51 4.25 18.84
C PRO A 17 5.69 2.73 18.97
N ALA A 18 4.62 2.01 19.35
CA ALA A 18 4.58 0.56 19.39
C ALA A 18 4.80 -0.10 18.01
N SER A 19 4.29 0.45 16.91
CA SER A 19 4.42 -0.16 15.57
C SER A 19 5.88 -0.19 15.11
N ALA A 20 6.65 0.86 15.39
CA ALA A 20 8.08 0.91 15.10
C ALA A 20 8.84 -0.15 15.90
N ALA A 21 8.53 -0.28 17.20
CA ALA A 21 9.15 -1.32 18.05
C ALA A 21 8.85 -2.74 17.53
N TYR A 22 7.60 -3.02 17.14
CA TYR A 22 7.24 -4.31 16.54
C TYR A 22 7.93 -4.54 15.20
N ALA A 23 8.02 -3.52 14.33
CA ALA A 23 8.73 -3.62 13.06
C ALA A 23 10.23 -3.92 13.26
N CYS A 24 10.88 -3.26 14.22
CA CYS A 24 12.27 -3.53 14.57
C CYS A 24 12.46 -4.95 15.13
N LEU A 25 11.56 -5.42 15.98
CA LEU A 25 11.59 -6.79 16.50
C LEU A 25 11.43 -7.82 15.37
N LEU A 26 10.46 -7.64 14.48
CA LEU A 26 10.25 -8.52 13.33
C LEU A 26 11.45 -8.50 12.37
N LEU A 27 12.04 -7.34 12.13
CA LEU A 27 13.26 -7.21 11.33
C LEU A 27 14.43 -7.94 11.98
N ALA A 28 14.62 -7.82 13.30
CA ALA A 28 15.67 -8.52 14.02
C ALA A 28 15.49 -10.05 13.95
N LEU A 29 14.26 -10.54 14.10
CA LEU A 29 13.94 -11.96 13.93
C LEU A 29 14.20 -12.43 12.49
N ALA A 30 13.76 -11.67 11.49
CA ALA A 30 14.00 -11.97 10.09
C ALA A 30 15.51 -11.98 9.76
N ALA A 31 16.28 -11.05 10.31
CA ALA A 31 17.73 -11.01 10.16
C ALA A 31 18.44 -12.19 10.83
N GLY A 32 17.89 -12.72 11.93
CA GLY A 32 18.40 -13.93 12.57
C GLY A 32 18.14 -15.22 11.77
N LEU A 33 17.02 -15.29 11.05
CA LEU A 33 16.63 -16.46 10.25
C LEU A 33 17.26 -16.45 8.85
N CYS A 34 17.18 -15.32 8.16
CA CYS A 34 17.62 -15.16 6.77
C CYS A 34 18.26 -13.77 6.56
N PRO A 35 19.48 -13.53 7.08
CA PRO A 35 20.09 -12.19 7.11
C PRO A 35 20.20 -11.55 5.72
N ARG A 36 20.56 -12.34 4.72
CA ARG A 36 20.72 -11.88 3.33
C ARG A 36 19.41 -11.35 2.72
N ALA A 37 18.31 -12.08 2.92
CA ALA A 37 16.99 -11.67 2.45
C ALA A 37 16.46 -10.48 3.25
N ALA A 38 16.60 -10.51 4.58
CA ALA A 38 16.13 -9.43 5.45
C ALA A 38 16.83 -8.09 5.15
N VAL A 39 18.16 -8.08 5.05
CA VAL A 39 18.93 -6.87 4.75
C VAL A 39 18.61 -6.33 3.35
N SER A 40 18.52 -7.20 2.34
CA SER A 40 18.22 -6.75 0.97
C SER A 40 16.79 -6.21 0.84
N LEU A 41 15.79 -6.86 1.44
CA LEU A 41 14.41 -6.37 1.46
C LEU A 41 14.28 -5.05 2.23
N PHE A 42 14.95 -4.92 3.37
CA PHE A 42 14.95 -3.69 4.16
C PHE A 42 15.54 -2.51 3.38
N LEU A 43 16.73 -2.69 2.79
CA LEU A 43 17.38 -1.64 1.99
C LEU A 43 16.61 -1.34 0.69
N ALA A 44 15.99 -2.35 0.08
CA ALA A 44 15.09 -2.16 -1.06
C ALA A 44 13.84 -1.34 -0.69
N ALA A 45 13.19 -1.66 0.44
CA ALA A 45 12.03 -0.92 0.92
C ALA A 45 12.38 0.55 1.19
N TYR A 46 13.55 0.78 1.81
CA TYR A 46 14.09 2.12 2.02
C TYR A 46 14.31 2.88 0.70
N ALA A 47 14.99 2.24 -0.26
CA ALA A 47 15.29 2.86 -1.55
C ALA A 47 14.04 3.18 -2.38
N VAL A 48 13.07 2.25 -2.42
CA VAL A 48 11.81 2.38 -3.17
C VAL A 48 10.89 3.42 -2.52
N GLY A 49 10.79 3.45 -1.20
CA GLY A 49 9.94 4.39 -0.47
C GLY A 49 10.30 5.87 -0.68
N MET A 50 11.52 6.17 -1.15
CA MET A 50 11.96 7.53 -1.47
C MET A 50 11.71 7.95 -2.93
N LEU A 51 11.28 7.03 -3.80
CA LEU A 51 11.08 7.33 -5.24
C LEU A 51 10.07 8.46 -5.52
N PRO A 52 8.96 8.62 -4.76
CA PRO A 52 8.02 9.71 -5.03
C PRO A 52 8.57 11.12 -4.77
N SER A 53 9.70 11.27 -4.08
CA SER A 53 10.25 12.57 -3.69
C SER A 53 11.79 12.60 -3.78
N PRO A 54 12.37 12.47 -4.99
CA PRO A 54 13.81 12.27 -5.18
C PRO A 54 14.66 13.50 -4.81
N VAL A 55 14.08 14.69 -4.84
CA VAL A 55 14.77 15.98 -4.57
C VAL A 55 14.61 16.42 -3.11
N GLN A 56 13.67 15.84 -2.37
CA GLN A 56 13.47 16.18 -0.96
C GLN A 56 14.70 15.76 -0.15
N ARG A 57 15.15 16.64 0.75
CA ARG A 57 16.26 16.34 1.66
C ARG A 57 15.81 15.40 2.76
N GLN A 58 16.55 14.31 2.93
CA GLN A 58 16.31 13.26 3.91
C GLN A 58 17.05 13.57 5.24
N PRO A 59 16.91 12.74 6.30
CA PRO A 59 17.55 13.00 7.60
C PRO A 59 19.07 13.17 7.56
N THR A 60 19.77 12.62 6.56
CA THR A 60 21.22 12.84 6.39
C THR A 60 21.56 14.19 5.76
N GLY A 61 20.55 14.90 5.23
CA GLY A 61 20.70 16.13 4.46
C GLY A 61 20.92 15.93 2.96
N MET A 62 21.10 14.69 2.49
CA MET A 62 21.25 14.36 1.07
C MET A 62 19.90 14.30 0.34
N ALA A 63 19.94 14.36 -1.00
CA ALA A 63 18.76 14.15 -1.84
C ALA A 63 18.33 12.67 -1.80
N GLY A 64 17.02 12.41 -1.78
CA GLY A 64 16.47 11.05 -1.69
C GLY A 64 17.03 10.07 -2.73
N TRP A 65 17.25 10.51 -3.99
CA TRP A 65 17.81 9.63 -5.02
C TRP A 65 19.25 9.17 -4.70
N VAL A 66 20.05 10.01 -4.02
CA VAL A 66 21.42 9.66 -3.61
C VAL A 66 21.37 8.59 -2.51
N GLU A 67 20.48 8.76 -1.54
CA GLU A 67 20.30 7.77 -0.47
C GLU A 67 19.76 6.44 -0.99
N SER A 68 18.81 6.45 -1.93
CA SER A 68 18.34 5.24 -2.61
C SER A 68 19.48 4.53 -3.35
N ALA A 69 20.33 5.28 -4.06
CA ALA A 69 21.48 4.71 -4.75
C ALA A 69 22.48 4.05 -3.77
N ILE A 70 22.80 4.74 -2.67
CA ILE A 70 23.65 4.20 -1.61
C ILE A 70 23.05 2.93 -1.01
N ALA A 71 21.74 2.92 -0.71
CA ALA A 71 21.06 1.76 -0.16
C ALA A 71 21.07 0.56 -1.10
N VAL A 72 20.84 0.77 -2.40
CA VAL A 72 20.90 -0.30 -3.42
C VAL A 72 22.34 -0.81 -3.58
N THR A 73 23.33 0.07 -3.64
CA THR A 73 24.75 -0.35 -3.71
C THR A 73 25.17 -1.13 -2.48
N LEU A 74 24.79 -0.68 -1.28
CA LEU A 74 25.06 -1.38 -0.02
C LEU A 74 24.37 -2.75 0.00
N SER A 75 23.11 -2.83 -0.44
CA SER A 75 22.40 -4.10 -0.57
C SER A 75 23.12 -5.04 -1.53
N ALA A 76 23.55 -4.56 -2.70
CA ALA A 76 24.25 -5.37 -3.67
C ALA A 76 25.60 -5.86 -3.15
N ALA A 77 26.29 -5.06 -2.35
CA ALA A 77 27.56 -5.45 -1.71
C ALA A 77 27.37 -6.52 -0.62
N LEU A 78 26.35 -6.36 0.25
CA LEU A 78 26.11 -7.26 1.38
C LEU A 78 25.39 -8.55 0.99
N ALA A 79 24.42 -8.42 0.08
CA ALA A 79 23.49 -9.48 -0.27
C ALA A 79 23.65 -9.95 -1.72
N GLY A 80 24.53 -9.35 -2.52
CA GLY A 80 24.72 -9.70 -3.93
C GLY A 80 23.71 -9.02 -4.87
N PRO A 81 24.09 -8.86 -6.16
CA PRO A 81 23.31 -8.11 -7.13
C PRO A 81 21.98 -8.79 -7.50
N VAL A 82 21.96 -10.11 -7.68
CA VAL A 82 20.74 -10.86 -8.04
C VAL A 82 19.70 -10.77 -6.92
N GLU A 83 20.15 -10.98 -5.67
CA GLU A 83 19.33 -10.86 -4.46
C GLU A 83 18.70 -9.47 -4.34
N THR A 84 19.53 -8.44 -4.55
CA THR A 84 19.14 -7.04 -4.47
C THR A 84 18.14 -6.68 -5.56
N ALA A 85 18.35 -7.14 -6.80
CA ALA A 85 17.41 -6.94 -7.89
C ALA A 85 16.04 -7.56 -7.56
N GLY A 86 16.01 -8.79 -7.05
CA GLY A 86 14.77 -9.44 -6.62
C GLY A 86 14.06 -8.66 -5.50
N SER A 87 14.80 -8.19 -4.49
CA SER A 87 14.25 -7.40 -3.38
C SER A 87 13.72 -6.03 -3.83
N VAL A 88 14.44 -5.33 -4.71
CA VAL A 88 14.00 -4.04 -5.29
C VAL A 88 12.73 -4.21 -6.12
N LEU A 89 12.67 -5.21 -7.00
CA LEU A 89 11.47 -5.49 -7.79
C LEU A 89 10.28 -5.87 -6.90
N THR A 90 10.51 -6.68 -5.86
CA THR A 90 9.46 -7.05 -4.90
C THR A 90 8.89 -5.80 -4.21
N MET A 91 9.76 -4.94 -3.68
CA MET A 91 9.33 -3.73 -2.98
C MET A 91 8.69 -2.71 -3.92
N LEU A 92 9.18 -2.59 -5.16
CA LEU A 92 8.59 -1.74 -6.19
C LEU A 92 7.17 -2.19 -6.54
N ALA A 93 6.94 -3.50 -6.69
CA ALA A 93 5.61 -4.03 -6.93
C ALA A 93 4.64 -3.75 -5.76
N VAL A 94 5.10 -3.92 -4.52
CA VAL A 94 4.32 -3.60 -3.33
C VAL A 94 3.96 -2.12 -3.30
N GLN A 95 4.93 -1.22 -3.54
CA GLN A 95 4.69 0.22 -3.58
C GLN A 95 3.71 0.62 -4.68
N LEU A 96 3.85 0.08 -5.89
CA LEU A 96 2.92 0.37 -7.00
C LEU A 96 1.49 -0.06 -6.68
N LEU A 97 1.34 -1.17 -5.96
CA LEU A 97 0.04 -1.68 -5.56
C LEU A 97 -0.58 -0.84 -4.44
N ASP A 98 0.23 -0.41 -3.46
CA ASP A 98 -0.16 0.54 -2.41
C ASP A 98 -0.61 1.88 -3.01
N ASP A 99 0.22 2.45 -3.89
CA ASP A 99 -0.08 3.67 -4.65
C ASP A 99 -1.38 3.56 -5.46
N ALA A 100 -1.62 2.41 -6.09
CA ALA A 100 -2.85 2.18 -6.85
C ALA A 100 -4.10 2.06 -5.97
N TRP A 101 -3.96 1.55 -4.73
CA TRP A 101 -5.06 1.49 -3.76
C TRP A 101 -5.35 2.87 -3.15
N ASP A 102 -4.31 3.61 -2.78
CA ASP A 102 -4.41 4.91 -2.12
C ASP A 102 -4.58 6.10 -3.08
N LEU A 103 -4.63 5.84 -4.40
CA LEU A 103 -4.70 6.84 -5.46
C LEU A 103 -5.70 8.00 -5.21
N GLU A 104 -6.95 7.67 -4.88
CA GLU A 104 -8.01 8.68 -4.68
C GLU A 104 -7.73 9.53 -3.45
N ARG A 105 -7.21 8.89 -2.39
CA ARG A 105 -6.87 9.56 -1.15
C ARG A 105 -5.68 10.50 -1.35
N ASP A 106 -4.61 10.01 -1.97
CA ASP A 106 -3.41 10.82 -2.22
C ASP A 106 -3.69 11.98 -3.16
N ARG A 107 -4.62 11.81 -4.11
CA ARG A 107 -5.09 12.88 -4.97
C ARG A 107 -5.78 13.99 -4.18
N ASN A 108 -6.64 13.62 -3.21
CA ASN A 108 -7.32 14.57 -2.34
C ASN A 108 -6.37 15.29 -1.38
N GLU A 109 -5.29 14.62 -0.97
CA GLU A 109 -4.25 15.17 -0.09
C GLU A 109 -3.11 15.86 -0.85
N ALA A 110 -3.19 15.95 -2.19
CA ALA A 110 -2.13 16.47 -3.07
C ALA A 110 -0.74 15.83 -2.84
N ARG A 111 -0.72 14.54 -2.45
CA ARG A 111 0.51 13.77 -2.24
C ARG A 111 1.01 13.17 -3.56
N PRO A 112 2.33 13.13 -3.79
CA PRO A 112 2.88 12.47 -4.97
C PRO A 112 2.67 10.96 -4.86
N ASN A 113 2.21 10.34 -5.96
CA ASN A 113 1.92 8.92 -6.03
C ASN A 113 2.16 8.45 -7.48
N MET A 114 2.84 7.31 -7.66
CA MET A 114 3.23 6.81 -8.98
C MET A 114 2.02 6.44 -9.84
N ALA A 115 0.95 5.94 -9.22
CA ALA A 115 -0.31 5.64 -9.90
C ALA A 115 -1.05 6.89 -10.38
N GLN A 116 -0.76 8.10 -9.87
CA GLN A 116 -1.29 9.33 -10.45
C GLN A 116 -0.68 9.63 -11.83
N ALA A 117 0.61 9.32 -12.02
CA ALA A 117 1.30 9.56 -13.27
C ALA A 117 0.93 8.53 -14.37
N VAL A 118 0.73 7.27 -13.97
CA VAL A 118 0.50 6.14 -14.89
C VAL A 118 -0.98 5.76 -15.01
N GLY A 119 -1.79 6.08 -14.01
CA GLY A 119 -3.18 5.66 -13.87
C GLY A 119 -3.32 4.33 -13.12
N ARG A 120 -4.46 4.14 -12.44
CA ARG A 120 -4.71 2.98 -11.56
C ARG A 120 -4.57 1.63 -12.26
N GLY A 121 -5.23 1.45 -13.40
CA GLY A 121 -5.21 0.19 -14.15
C GLY A 121 -3.79 -0.19 -14.61
N PRO A 122 -3.10 0.70 -15.35
CA PRO A 122 -1.72 0.49 -15.74
C PRO A 122 -0.76 0.27 -14.56
N ALA A 123 -0.94 0.98 -13.43
CA ALA A 123 -0.13 0.78 -12.23
C ALA A 123 -0.28 -0.63 -11.65
N VAL A 124 -1.51 -1.16 -11.55
CA VAL A 124 -1.75 -2.54 -11.09
C VAL A 124 -1.14 -3.57 -12.05
N LEU A 125 -1.30 -3.39 -13.36
CA LEU A 125 -0.68 -4.28 -14.35
C LEU A 125 0.85 -4.25 -14.26
N LEU A 126 1.44 -3.08 -14.08
CA LEU A 126 2.87 -2.92 -13.88
C LEU A 126 3.33 -3.60 -12.58
N ALA A 127 2.60 -3.43 -11.47
CA ALA A 127 2.87 -4.09 -10.21
C ALA A 127 2.90 -5.62 -10.37
N VAL A 128 1.89 -6.21 -11.03
CA VAL A 128 1.81 -7.64 -11.30
C VAL A 128 2.96 -8.11 -12.20
N GLY A 129 3.28 -7.37 -13.26
CA GLY A 129 4.39 -7.69 -14.16
C GLY A 129 5.75 -7.67 -13.46
N VAL A 130 6.02 -6.60 -12.70
CA VAL A 130 7.25 -6.45 -11.90
C VAL A 130 7.36 -7.54 -10.85
N TYR A 131 6.26 -7.86 -10.16
CA TYR A 131 6.21 -8.93 -9.17
C TYR A 131 6.46 -10.31 -9.81
N GLY A 132 5.93 -10.56 -11.01
CA GLY A 132 6.20 -11.78 -11.77
C GLY A 132 7.69 -11.96 -12.08
N VAL A 133 8.38 -10.88 -12.47
CA VAL A 133 9.84 -10.91 -12.67
C VAL A 133 10.58 -11.14 -11.35
N ALA A 134 10.13 -10.51 -10.26
CA ALA A 134 10.70 -10.74 -8.93
C ALA A 134 10.58 -12.22 -8.50
N ALA A 135 9.40 -12.82 -8.70
CA ALA A 135 9.13 -14.23 -8.40
C ALA A 135 9.94 -15.19 -9.30
N TRP A 136 10.25 -14.78 -10.53
CA TRP A 136 11.14 -15.55 -11.40
C TRP A 136 12.60 -15.55 -10.92
N LEU A 137 13.08 -14.42 -10.39
CA LEU A 137 14.43 -14.31 -9.83
C LEU A 137 14.58 -15.03 -8.48
N ASP A 138 13.58 -14.91 -7.61
CA ASP A 138 13.58 -15.52 -6.28
C ASP A 138 12.14 -15.86 -5.82
N PRO A 139 11.65 -17.06 -6.15
CA PRO A 139 10.27 -17.44 -5.86
C PRO A 139 9.99 -17.55 -4.37
N ALA A 140 10.97 -17.98 -3.56
CA ALA A 140 10.80 -18.12 -2.12
C ALA A 140 10.59 -16.75 -1.46
N LYS A 141 11.41 -15.76 -1.82
CA LYS A 141 11.27 -14.39 -1.33
C LYS A 141 9.96 -13.74 -1.78
N ALA A 142 9.61 -13.90 -3.06
CA ALA A 142 8.36 -13.37 -3.58
C ALA A 142 7.17 -13.98 -2.83
N LEU A 143 7.10 -15.31 -2.70
CA LEU A 143 6.02 -15.97 -1.93
C LEU A 143 5.92 -15.45 -0.49
N ALA A 144 7.05 -15.33 0.22
CA ALA A 144 7.08 -14.80 1.57
C ALA A 144 6.52 -13.36 1.65
N ALA A 145 6.93 -12.49 0.72
CA ALA A 145 6.44 -11.12 0.64
C ALA A 145 4.93 -11.06 0.31
N GLY A 146 4.48 -11.90 -0.62
CA GLY A 146 3.07 -11.99 -0.99
C GLY A 146 2.17 -12.47 0.15
N VAL A 147 2.60 -13.49 0.89
CA VAL A 147 1.88 -13.98 2.09
C VAL A 147 1.83 -12.89 3.16
N ALA A 148 2.94 -12.19 3.41
CA ALA A 148 2.98 -11.08 4.35
C ALA A 148 2.02 -9.95 3.95
N ALA A 149 2.03 -9.54 2.68
CA ALA A 149 1.14 -8.51 2.14
C ALA A 149 -0.33 -8.92 2.25
N ALA A 150 -0.68 -10.17 1.91
CA ALA A 150 -2.03 -10.70 2.05
C ALA A 150 -2.48 -10.76 3.52
N GLY A 151 -1.59 -11.15 4.44
CA GLY A 151 -1.83 -11.14 5.88
C GLY A 151 -2.13 -9.73 6.42
N ILE A 152 -1.39 -8.73 5.96
CA ILE A 152 -1.62 -7.32 6.30
C ILE A 152 -2.98 -6.85 5.77
N LEU A 153 -3.29 -7.13 4.49
CA LEU A 153 -4.55 -6.73 3.87
C LEU A 153 -5.77 -7.37 4.55
N THR A 154 -5.67 -8.64 4.94
CA THR A 154 -6.75 -9.35 5.65
C THR A 154 -6.88 -8.93 7.11
N GLY A 155 -5.77 -8.73 7.81
CA GLY A 155 -5.77 -8.31 9.22
C GLY A 155 -6.21 -6.85 9.43
N LEU A 156 -5.98 -5.98 8.44
CA LEU A 156 -6.39 -4.57 8.46
C LEU A 156 -7.83 -4.35 7.97
N CYS A 157 -8.48 -5.37 7.42
CA CYS A 157 -9.90 -5.33 7.10
C CYS A 157 -10.64 -5.96 8.28
N PRO A 158 -11.03 -5.19 9.33
CA PRO A 158 -11.87 -5.74 10.38
C PRO A 158 -13.10 -6.34 9.70
N LEU A 159 -13.33 -7.64 9.93
CA LEU A 159 -14.54 -8.30 9.47
C LEU A 159 -15.71 -7.42 9.90
N PRO A 160 -16.59 -7.00 8.97
CA PRO A 160 -17.77 -6.23 9.34
C PRO A 160 -18.46 -7.01 10.46
N PRO A 161 -18.82 -6.37 11.59
CA PRO A 161 -19.34 -7.07 12.75
C PRO A 161 -20.46 -8.00 12.29
N ALA A 162 -20.23 -9.30 12.47
CA ALA A 162 -21.12 -10.33 11.97
C ALA A 162 -22.43 -10.23 12.75
N GLY A 163 -23.42 -9.54 12.18
CA GLY A 163 -24.80 -9.52 12.66
C GLY A 163 -24.96 -9.08 14.11
N GLY A 164 -24.96 -7.77 14.35
CA GLY A 164 -25.54 -7.16 15.55
C GLY A 164 -26.75 -6.33 15.17
N ASP A 165 -27.91 -7.00 15.06
CA ASP A 165 -29.28 -6.52 15.18
C ASP A 165 -29.68 -5.21 14.48
N GLY A 166 -30.43 -5.35 13.38
CA GLY A 166 -31.86 -4.97 13.37
C GLY A 166 -32.28 -3.58 13.85
N GLY A 167 -31.39 -2.59 13.84
CA GLY A 167 -31.69 -1.21 14.18
C GLY A 167 -32.73 -0.63 13.21
N VAL A 168 -33.97 -0.58 13.70
CA VAL A 168 -35.16 -0.03 13.06
C VAL A 168 -34.85 1.28 12.33
N PRO A 169 -35.35 1.50 11.10
CA PRO A 169 -35.22 2.77 10.40
C PRO A 169 -35.93 3.88 11.19
N VAL A 170 -35.19 4.61 12.01
CA VAL A 170 -35.66 5.86 12.61
C VAL A 170 -35.46 6.96 11.57
N GLY A 171 -36.57 7.42 10.99
CA GLY A 171 -36.59 8.73 10.33
C GLY A 171 -36.65 8.72 8.80
N ALA A 172 -37.61 8.00 8.22
CA ALA A 172 -38.10 8.31 6.87
C ALA A 172 -39.05 9.53 6.83
N ALA A 173 -38.96 10.45 7.80
CA ALA A 173 -39.94 11.53 7.98
C ALA A 173 -39.51 12.90 7.44
N ASP A 174 -38.22 13.16 7.15
CA ASP A 174 -37.77 14.52 6.78
C ASP A 174 -37.33 14.70 5.31
N ALA A 175 -37.61 13.72 4.44
CA ALA A 175 -37.31 13.81 3.00
C ALA A 175 -38.37 14.59 2.19
N ALA A 176 -38.76 15.78 2.68
CA ALA A 176 -39.68 16.67 1.97
C ALA A 176 -39.23 18.14 2.04
N ALA A 177 -37.95 18.43 1.85
CA ALA A 177 -37.51 19.81 1.57
C ALA A 177 -36.18 19.88 0.79
N GLY A 178 -36.31 19.95 -0.53
CA GLY A 178 -35.50 20.85 -1.36
C GLY A 178 -34.11 20.39 -1.83
N GLY A 179 -33.92 20.32 -3.15
CA GLY A 179 -32.60 20.47 -3.76
C GLY A 179 -32.39 19.68 -5.05
N LYS A 180 -32.75 20.28 -6.18
CA LYS A 180 -32.34 19.87 -7.53
C LYS A 180 -30.82 19.82 -7.63
N ASP A 181 -30.20 18.63 -7.69
CA ASP A 181 -28.92 18.42 -8.40
C ASP A 181 -28.63 16.93 -8.64
N GLY A 182 -29.57 16.27 -9.34
CA GLY A 182 -29.38 14.91 -9.84
C GLY A 182 -28.66 14.91 -11.19
N ARG A 183 -27.33 14.73 -11.22
CA ARG A 183 -26.63 14.28 -12.45
C ARG A 183 -25.21 13.71 -12.33
N ARG A 184 -24.69 13.32 -11.15
CA ARG A 184 -23.32 12.78 -11.03
C ARG A 184 -23.12 11.44 -10.29
N ALA A 185 -24.17 10.74 -9.88
CA ALA A 185 -24.04 9.49 -9.10
C ALA A 185 -23.83 8.19 -9.94
N GLY A 186 -23.73 8.26 -11.26
CA GLY A 186 -23.74 7.07 -12.13
C GLY A 186 -22.40 6.39 -12.39
N ALA A 187 -21.25 7.00 -12.05
CA ALA A 187 -19.94 6.53 -12.49
C ALA A 187 -19.16 5.70 -11.44
N VAL A 188 -19.49 5.81 -10.16
CA VAL A 188 -18.74 5.15 -9.07
C VAL A 188 -19.16 3.68 -8.88
N ALA A 189 -20.41 3.33 -9.19
CA ALA A 189 -20.96 1.99 -8.96
C ALA A 189 -20.43 0.90 -9.91
N ARG A 190 -19.75 1.25 -11.02
CA ARG A 190 -19.20 0.24 -11.96
C ARG A 190 -17.81 -0.28 -11.59
N GLY A 191 -17.08 0.41 -10.70
CA GLY A 191 -15.73 0.00 -10.29
C GLY A 191 -15.71 -1.17 -9.31
N GLU A 192 -16.67 -1.24 -8.38
CA GLU A 192 -16.70 -2.29 -7.35
C GLU A 192 -17.06 -3.68 -7.90
N ALA A 193 -17.86 -3.75 -8.96
CA ALA A 193 -18.31 -5.03 -9.53
C ALA A 193 -17.18 -5.82 -10.21
N VAL A 194 -16.21 -5.13 -10.82
CA VAL A 194 -15.05 -5.77 -11.46
C VAL A 194 -14.08 -6.33 -10.41
N PHE A 195 -13.98 -5.68 -9.24
CA PHE A 195 -13.08 -6.08 -8.17
C PHE A 195 -13.56 -7.35 -7.43
N ARG A 196 -14.87 -7.53 -7.23
CA ARG A 196 -15.41 -8.76 -6.63
C ARG A 196 -15.20 -10.00 -7.51
N LEU A 197 -15.19 -9.84 -8.84
CA LEU A 197 -14.93 -10.92 -9.78
C LEU A 197 -13.45 -11.37 -9.80
N ALA A 198 -12.51 -10.45 -9.60
CA ALA A 198 -11.09 -10.79 -9.52
C ALA A 198 -10.73 -11.50 -8.20
N ALA A 199 -11.34 -11.10 -7.09
CA ALA A 199 -11.12 -11.74 -5.79
C ALA A 199 -11.74 -13.16 -5.70
N LEU A 200 -12.82 -13.43 -6.42
CA LEU A 200 -13.45 -14.76 -6.48
C LEU A 200 -12.73 -15.74 -7.41
N GLY A 201 -11.97 -15.26 -8.41
CA GLY A 201 -11.24 -16.12 -9.34
C GLY A 201 -10.07 -16.89 -8.71
N VAL A 202 -9.43 -16.34 -7.68
CA VAL A 202 -8.27 -16.96 -7.00
C VAL A 202 -8.68 -18.11 -6.07
N ALA A 203 -9.95 -18.14 -5.61
CA ALA A 203 -10.44 -19.17 -4.69
C ALA A 203 -10.93 -20.47 -5.38
N SER A 204 -10.85 -20.59 -6.72
CA SER A 204 -11.38 -21.75 -7.47
C SER A 204 -10.32 -22.65 -8.13
N ALA A 205 -9.03 -22.40 -7.88
CA ALA A 205 -7.93 -23.12 -8.52
C ALA A 205 -7.10 -24.01 -7.56
N THR A 206 -7.74 -24.51 -6.50
CA THR A 206 -7.22 -25.55 -5.58
C THR A 206 -8.25 -26.64 -5.43
#